data_AF-A0ABD1S8Y1-F1
#
_entry.id   AF-A0ABD1S8Y1-F1
#
_cell.length_a   1.000
_cell.length_b   1.000
_cell.length_c   1.000
_cell.angle_alpha   90.00
_cell.angle_beta   90.00
_cell.angle_gamma   90.00
#
_symmetry.space_group_name_H-M   'P 1'
#
loop_
_entity.id
_entity.type
_entity.pdbx_description
1 polymer ?
#
loop_
_entity_poly.entity_id
_entity_poly.type
_entity_poly.pdbx_seq_one_letter_code
_entity_poly.pdbx_strand_id
1 'polypeptide(L)'
;MEKDIVTTGMKIKTDTLIAKKAREEVMEFLPMNHLFDCPICDHGRECDLQDQSTACGSDRGRSTELKRSVDDKNICPFVNDAVAMRMRNLVQALFSKNNSSQTQVSNLSK
;
A
#
# COMPACT_ATOMS: atom_id res chain seq x y z
N MET A 1 7.57 14.45 27.46
CA MET A 1 7.49 12.99 27.67
C MET A 1 6.08 12.73 28.17
N GLU A 2 5.12 12.47 27.30
CA GLU A 2 3.75 12.33 27.77
C GLU A 2 2.93 11.40 26.89
N LYS A 3 2.17 10.56 27.60
CA LYS A 3 1.20 9.53 27.20
C LYS A 3 1.76 8.14 26.91
N ASP A 4 1.82 7.35 27.98
CA ASP A 4 1.69 5.91 27.85
C ASP A 4 0.30 5.61 27.26
N ILE A 5 0.26 5.13 26.02
CA ILE A 5 -0.95 4.76 25.23
C ILE A 5 -1.69 3.54 25.84
N VAL A 6 -1.14 2.96 26.90
CA VAL A 6 -1.66 1.75 27.55
C VAL A 6 -2.30 2.11 28.88
N THR A 7 -3.60 1.86 29.00
CA THR A 7 -4.35 2.08 30.23
C THR A 7 -4.12 0.94 31.23
N THR A 8 -3.97 1.26 32.51
CA THR A 8 -3.85 0.28 33.59
C THR A 8 -5.10 -0.63 33.62
N GLY A 9 -4.90 -1.94 33.45
CA GLY A 9 -5.98 -2.94 33.38
C GLY A 9 -6.38 -3.42 31.98
N MET A 10 -5.75 -2.91 30.91
CA MET A 10 -5.95 -3.45 29.55
C MET A 10 -5.46 -4.90 29.44
N LYS A 11 -6.33 -5.81 28.98
CA LYS A 11 -5.98 -7.20 28.66
C LYS A 11 -5.86 -7.35 27.14
N ILE A 12 -4.61 -7.41 26.66
CA ILE A 12 -4.30 -7.57 25.24
C ILE A 12 -4.10 -9.06 24.96
N LYS A 13 -4.87 -9.61 24.00
CA LYS A 13 -4.72 -10.99 23.53
C LYS A 13 -4.43 -10.97 22.03
N THR A 14 -3.23 -11.39 21.65
CA THR A 14 -2.72 -11.32 20.27
C THR A 14 -2.96 -12.59 19.46
N ASP A 15 -3.36 -13.67 20.12
CA ASP A 15 -3.48 -15.03 19.59
C ASP A 15 -4.93 -15.48 19.32
N THR A 16 -5.91 -14.62 19.60
CA THR A 16 -7.33 -14.91 19.39
C THR A 16 -7.65 -15.14 17.91
N LEU A 17 -8.69 -15.95 17.64
CA LEU A 17 -9.16 -16.19 16.27
C LEU A 17 -9.54 -14.89 15.54
N ILE A 18 -10.09 -13.91 16.27
CA ILE A 18 -10.44 -12.59 15.73
C ILE A 18 -9.17 -11.85 15.28
N ALA A 19 -8.12 -11.84 16.11
CA ALA A 19 -6.85 -11.18 15.80
C ALA A 19 -6.09 -11.87 14.65
N LYS A 20 -6.22 -13.19 14.49
CA LYS A 20 -5.66 -13.92 13.35
C LYS A 20 -6.40 -13.58 12.06
N LYS A 21 -7.73 -13.69 12.07
CA LYS A 21 -8.57 -13.36 10.92
C LYS A 21 -8.39 -11.92 10.44
N ALA A 22 -8.31 -10.96 11.37
CA ALA A 22 -8.06 -9.57 11.04
C ALA A 22 -6.71 -9.36 10.33
N ARG A 23 -5.66 -10.11 10.74
CA ARG A 23 -4.36 -10.06 10.07
C ARG A 23 -4.42 -10.65 8.67
N GLU A 24 -5.09 -11.79 8.50
CA GLU A 24 -5.28 -12.43 7.19
C GLU A 24 -6.03 -11.51 6.21
N GLU A 25 -7.09 -10.84 6.65
CA GLU A 25 -7.86 -9.91 5.82
C GLU A 25 -7.04 -8.69 5.39
N VAL A 26 -6.25 -8.13 6.31
CA VAL A 26 -5.32 -7.02 6.00
C VAL A 26 -4.27 -7.50 5.00
N MET A 27 -3.67 -8.67 5.23
CA MET A 27 -2.67 -9.25 4.35
C MET A 27 -3.21 -9.71 2.99
N GLU A 28 -4.52 -9.80 2.82
CA GLU A 28 -5.13 -9.99 1.50
C GLU A 28 -5.30 -8.66 0.74
N PHE A 29 -5.61 -7.58 1.45
CA PHE A 29 -5.76 -6.27 0.83
C PHE A 29 -4.42 -5.63 0.45
N LEU A 30 -3.36 -5.88 1.24
CA LEU A 30 -2.06 -5.23 1.03
C LEU A 30 -1.40 -5.58 -0.32
N PRO A 31 -1.31 -6.87 -0.71
CA PRO A 31 -0.69 -7.28 -1.96
C PRO A 31 -1.60 -7.13 -3.19
N MET A 32 -2.86 -6.74 -3.02
CA MET A 32 -3.85 -6.56 -4.09
C MET A 32 -3.29 -5.73 -5.25
N ASN A 33 -2.56 -4.65 -4.92
CA ASN A 33 -1.93 -3.77 -5.91
C ASN A 33 -0.40 -3.92 -5.96
N HIS A 34 0.19 -4.86 -5.22
CA HIS A 34 1.62 -5.12 -5.28
C HIS A 34 1.94 -5.89 -6.55
N LEU A 35 2.88 -5.37 -7.34
CA LEU A 35 3.35 -6.06 -8.53
C LEU A 35 4.13 -7.30 -8.11
N PHE A 36 4.02 -8.38 -8.89
CA PHE A 36 4.67 -9.67 -8.61
C PHE A 36 6.15 -9.60 -9.05
N ASP A 37 6.86 -8.61 -8.56
CA ASP A 37 8.19 -8.23 -9.03
C ASP A 37 9.30 -8.62 -8.03
N CYS A 38 8.99 -9.53 -7.09
CA CYS A 38 9.98 -10.06 -6.15
C CYS A 38 11.30 -10.57 -6.79
N PRO A 39 11.35 -11.21 -7.99
CA PRO A 39 12.62 -11.64 -8.56
C PRO A 39 13.51 -10.50 -9.08
N ILE A 40 12.93 -9.31 -9.31
CA ILE A 40 13.65 -8.11 -9.76
C ILE A 40 13.74 -7.04 -8.66
N CYS A 41 13.08 -7.28 -7.52
CA CYS A 41 13.08 -6.39 -6.37
C CYS A 41 14.38 -6.58 -5.59
N ASP A 42 15.15 -5.51 -5.43
CA ASP A 42 16.40 -5.53 -4.65
C ASP A 42 16.19 -5.94 -3.18
N HIS A 43 14.98 -5.72 -2.64
CA HIS A 43 14.60 -6.10 -1.28
C HIS A 43 13.96 -7.49 -1.20
N GLY A 44 13.93 -8.28 -2.28
CA GLY A 44 13.16 -9.52 -2.37
C GLY A 44 13.53 -10.62 -1.35
N ARG A 45 14.68 -10.52 -0.66
CA ARG A 45 15.07 -11.46 0.41
C ARG A 45 14.90 -10.92 1.83
N GLU A 46 14.66 -9.62 1.97
CA GLU A 46 14.52 -8.91 3.24
C GLU A 46 13.18 -8.16 3.32
N CYS A 47 12.21 -8.59 2.50
CA CYS A 47 10.92 -7.93 2.39
C CYS A 47 10.02 -8.35 3.57
N ASP A 48 9.85 -7.45 4.54
CA ASP A 48 8.94 -7.65 5.68
C ASP A 48 7.52 -8.05 5.26
N LEU A 49 7.05 -7.54 4.11
CA LEU A 49 5.74 -7.87 3.58
C LEU A 49 5.65 -9.34 3.15
N GLN A 50 6.72 -9.88 2.58
CA GLN A 50 6.80 -11.29 2.20
C GLN A 50 6.79 -12.17 3.45
N ASP A 51 7.58 -11.82 4.46
CA ASP A 51 7.66 -12.56 5.72
C ASP A 51 6.31 -12.53 6.47
N GLN A 52 5.65 -11.38 6.53
CA GLN A 52 4.32 -11.26 7.13
C GLN A 52 3.25 -12.01 6.34
N SER A 53 3.37 -12.07 5.00
CA SER A 53 2.45 -12.82 4.15
C SER A 53 2.59 -14.33 4.37
N THR A 54 3.81 -14.83 4.56
CA THR A 54 4.03 -16.25 4.86
C THR A 54 3.65 -16.59 6.30
N ALA A 55 3.85 -15.67 7.25
CA ALA A 55 3.57 -15.93 8.66
C ALA A 55 2.10 -15.76 9.07
N CYS A 56 1.38 -14.81 8.45
CA CYS A 56 0.03 -14.39 8.86
C CYS A 56 -0.96 -14.24 7.68
N GLY A 57 -0.52 -14.44 6.45
CA GLY A 57 -1.36 -14.30 5.26
C GLY A 57 -2.02 -15.63 4.84
N SER A 58 -2.96 -15.52 3.90
CA SER A 58 -3.55 -16.69 3.24
C SER A 58 -2.67 -17.18 2.09
N ASP A 59 -2.68 -18.49 1.84
CA ASP A 59 -1.90 -19.13 0.77
C ASP A 59 -2.24 -18.59 -0.64
N ARG A 60 -3.43 -18.01 -0.84
CA ARG A 60 -3.92 -17.51 -2.12
C ARG A 60 -4.70 -16.21 -1.96
N GLY A 61 -4.42 -15.22 -2.82
CA GLY A 61 -5.23 -14.01 -2.95
C GLY A 61 -6.47 -14.25 -3.83
N ARG A 62 -7.59 -13.57 -3.53
CA ARG A 62 -8.83 -13.66 -4.33
C ARG A 62 -8.97 -12.57 -5.39
N SER A 63 -7.95 -11.72 -5.55
CA SER A 63 -7.94 -10.59 -6.47
C SER A 63 -7.84 -11.02 -7.93
N THR A 64 -8.85 -10.70 -8.75
CA THR A 64 -8.84 -10.93 -10.20
C THR A 64 -8.83 -9.62 -11.01
N GLU A 65 -8.90 -8.48 -10.33
CA GLU A 65 -8.94 -7.16 -10.95
C GLU A 65 -7.57 -6.71 -11.45
N LEU A 66 -7.57 -5.77 -12.41
CA LEU A 66 -6.34 -5.22 -12.97
C LEU A 66 -5.59 -4.42 -11.90
N LYS A 67 -4.33 -4.79 -11.68
CA LYS A 67 -3.45 -4.10 -10.76
C LYS A 67 -3.12 -2.70 -11.26
N ARG A 68 -3.13 -1.74 -10.34
CA ARG A 68 -2.67 -0.38 -10.62
C ARG A 68 -1.17 -0.36 -10.86
N SER A 69 -0.74 0.27 -11.95
CA SER A 69 0.66 0.61 -12.20
C SER A 69 0.89 2.11 -11.97
N VAL A 70 2.10 2.46 -11.55
CA VAL A 70 2.55 3.85 -11.38
C VAL A 70 3.89 3.98 -12.07
N ASP A 71 4.05 5.02 -12.88
CA ASP A 71 5.34 5.30 -13.51
C ASP A 71 6.39 5.65 -12.46
N ASP A 72 7.61 5.15 -12.69
CA ASP A 72 8.74 5.42 -11.83
C ASP A 72 9.10 6.91 -11.84
N LYS A 73 9.49 7.41 -10.68
CA LYS A 73 9.83 8.82 -10.51
C LYS A 73 11.31 8.92 -10.17
N ASN A 74 12.04 9.70 -10.94
CA ASN A 74 13.41 10.03 -10.57
C ASN A 74 13.37 11.16 -9.54
N ILE A 75 13.46 10.81 -8.26
CA ILE A 75 13.51 11.79 -7.16
C ILE A 75 14.88 12.48 -7.14
N CYS A 76 15.97 11.73 -7.30
CA CYS A 76 17.32 12.28 -7.40
C CYS A 76 18.25 11.32 -8.16
N PRO A 77 19.46 11.76 -8.57
CA PRO A 77 20.39 10.95 -9.36
C PRO A 77 20.86 9.64 -8.72
N PHE A 78 20.69 9.50 -7.40
CA PHE A 78 21.15 8.33 -6.63
C PHE A 78 19.99 7.51 -6.04
N VAL A 79 18.75 8.00 -6.15
CA VAL A 79 17.55 7.31 -5.66
C VAL A 79 16.60 7.15 -6.83
N ASN A 80 16.68 5.96 -7.43
CA ASN A 80 15.69 5.50 -8.39
C ASN A 80 14.49 5.00 -7.59
N ASP A 81 13.40 5.75 -7.68
CA ASP A 81 12.17 5.45 -6.98
C ASP A 81 11.41 4.46 -7.86
N ALA A 82 11.61 3.14 -7.64
CA ALA A 82 10.77 2.05 -8.17
C ALA A 82 9.37 2.16 -7.55
N VAL A 83 8.64 3.19 -7.96
CA VAL A 83 7.43 3.71 -7.33
C VAL A 83 6.19 2.94 -7.78
N ALA A 84 6.36 1.89 -8.58
CA ALA A 84 5.33 0.89 -8.77
C ALA A 84 4.87 0.21 -7.45
N MET A 85 5.65 0.29 -6.37
CA MET A 85 5.33 -0.32 -5.06
C MET A 85 4.79 0.64 -3.99
N ARG A 86 4.22 1.79 -4.36
CA ARG A 86 3.61 2.70 -3.37
C ARG A 86 2.09 2.62 -3.42
N MET A 87 1.49 2.11 -2.34
CA MET A 87 0.09 2.32 -1.99
C MET A 87 -0.19 3.83 -1.90
N ARG A 88 -0.48 4.47 -3.04
CA ARG A 88 -1.14 5.77 -3.08
C ARG A 88 -2.59 5.54 -3.48
N ASN A 89 -3.42 5.77 -2.46
CA ASN A 89 -4.85 5.54 -2.38
C ASN A 89 -5.64 6.09 -3.58
N LEU A 90 -6.78 5.43 -3.82
CA LEU A 90 -7.95 5.86 -4.60
C LEU A 90 -8.25 7.38 -4.48
N VAL A 91 -7.90 7.99 -3.35
CA VAL A 91 -8.02 9.43 -3.08
C VAL A 91 -7.29 10.27 -4.14
N GLN A 92 -6.08 9.92 -4.58
CA GLN A 92 -5.35 10.72 -5.57
C GLN A 92 -5.93 10.58 -6.99
N ALA A 93 -6.52 9.43 -7.33
CA ALA A 93 -7.18 9.24 -8.61
C ALA A 93 -8.48 10.05 -8.73
N LEU A 94 -9.18 10.27 -7.62
CA LEU A 94 -10.35 11.16 -7.55
C LEU A 94 -9.95 12.65 -7.59
N PHE A 95 -8.85 13.03 -6.91
CA PHE A 95 -8.35 14.41 -6.97
C PHE A 95 -7.75 14.79 -8.32
N SER A 96 -7.12 13.86 -9.05
CA SER A 96 -6.56 14.14 -10.37
C SER A 96 -7.64 14.31 -11.45
N LYS A 97 -8.79 13.63 -11.34
CA LYS A 97 -9.92 13.81 -12.26
C LYS A 97 -10.68 15.12 -12.03
N ASN A 98 -10.66 15.66 -10.81
CA ASN A 98 -11.30 16.95 -10.49
C ASN A 98 -10.49 18.19 -10.90
N ASN A 99 -9.18 18.07 -11.15
CA ASN A 99 -8.35 19.18 -11.60
C ASN A 99 -8.19 19.25 -13.14
N SER A 100 -8.55 18.20 -13.88
CA SER A 100 -8.59 18.22 -15.35
C SER A 100 -9.67 19.15 -15.91
N SER A 101 -10.71 19.44 -15.13
CA SER A 101 -11.83 20.29 -15.56
C SER A 101 -11.58 21.80 -15.42
N GLN A 102 -10.45 22.24 -14.84
CA GLN A 102 -10.14 23.68 -14.67
C GLN A 102 -9.06 24.23 -15.63
N THR A 103 -8.36 23.39 -16.39
CA THR A 103 -7.27 23.87 -17.27
C THR A 103 -7.71 24.11 -18.73
N GLN A 104 -9.02 24.08 -19.02
CA GLN A 104 -9.57 24.37 -20.36
C GLN A 104 -10.49 25.61 -20.43
N VAL A 105 -10.60 26.40 -19.34
CA VAL A 105 -11.43 27.62 -19.31
C VAL A 105 -10.65 28.94 -19.21
N SER A 106 -9.32 28.92 -19.13
CA SER A 106 -8.50 30.15 -19.07
C SER A 106 -7.93 30.62 -20.41
N ASN A 107 -8.09 29.87 -21.51
CA ASN A 107 -7.62 30.28 -22.85
C ASN A 107 -8.74 30.85 -23.75
N LEU A 108 -9.83 31.33 -23.16
CA LEU A 108 -10.85 32.12 -23.85
C LEU A 108 -11.06 33.47 -23.15
N SER A 109 -9.97 34.23 -22.94
CA SER A 109 -10.02 35.70 -22.83
C SER A 109 -8.62 36.30 -22.97
N LYS A 110 -8.10 36.23 -24.19
CA LYS A 110 -7.31 37.28 -24.89
C LYS A 110 -6.89 36.77 -26.26
#